data_AF-A0A2E0NE95-F1
#
_entry.id   AF-A0A2E0NE95-F1
#
_cell.length_a   1.000
_cell.length_b   1.000
_cell.length_c   1.000
_cell.angle_alpha   90.00
_cell.angle_beta   90.00
_cell.angle_gamma   90.00
#
_symmetry.space_group_name_H-M   'P 1'
#
loop_
_entity.id
_entity.type
_entity.pdbx_description
1 polymer ?
#
loop_
_entity_poly.entity_id
_entity_poly.type
_entity_poly.pdbx_seq_one_letter_code
_entity_poly.pdbx_strand_id
1 'polypeptide(L)'
;WTYTFDVSDSSNNGHPLRFYANSSQYSTNVTVTGTGGNAGAKVSIKIPETQLANFQYYCTNHSGMGNTITVKDDPIKTVSDNVVKIIATADNSSNINAVQANESNINTVAAKATEINRLGTADAVADMALLGTTDVVADMNLLATSDAVADMNLLATSDVISDMNDLATSANITAMSNCSTNISNINTVSANITDVNTFKDRYQIATSNPSTDGGGNALAPGDLFFNSSANELRIWNGTQWQGGVTATGDLSQVSGSTFTGDNKYNDNIKLKLGTDSDLLIFHDTNDSIINESGTGNLKIQNAGTTKVEVTATGATITGLMTATTIDGSAGDNLQLDFGTL
;
A
#
# COMPACT_ATOMS: atom_id res chain seq x y z
N TRP A 1 -13.25 84.56 59.65
CA TRP A 1 -13.63 85.93 60.10
C TRP A 1 -12.58 86.51 61.04
N THR A 2 -12.33 87.83 60.99
CA THR A 2 -11.47 88.53 61.97
C THR A 2 -12.34 89.38 62.89
N TYR A 3 -12.25 89.14 64.18
CA TYR A 3 -12.92 89.93 65.21
C TYR A 3 -11.89 90.80 65.91
N THR A 4 -12.18 92.08 66.10
CA THR A 4 -11.29 93.03 66.77
C THR A 4 -12.04 93.66 67.94
N PHE A 5 -11.48 93.49 69.12
CA PHE A 5 -11.95 94.05 70.37
C PHE A 5 -11.14 95.31 70.65
N ASP A 6 -11.83 96.44 70.77
CA ASP A 6 -11.23 97.65 71.28
C ASP A 6 -11.17 97.54 72.81
N VAL A 7 -9.95 97.57 73.36
CA VAL A 7 -9.70 97.47 74.80
C VAL A 7 -9.02 98.74 75.32
N SER A 8 -9.20 99.86 74.61
CA SER A 8 -8.52 101.12 74.91
C SER A 8 -9.15 101.91 76.05
N ASP A 9 -10.41 101.64 76.41
CA ASP A 9 -11.06 102.29 77.55
C ASP A 9 -10.31 101.96 78.84
N SER A 10 -10.05 102.99 79.66
CA SER A 10 -9.34 102.92 80.94
C SER A 10 -9.84 101.80 81.88
N SER A 11 -11.12 101.41 81.80
CA SER A 11 -11.69 100.32 82.60
C SER A 11 -11.11 98.94 82.26
N ASN A 12 -10.42 98.79 81.12
CA ASN A 12 -9.75 97.55 80.73
C ASN A 12 -8.33 97.43 81.30
N ASN A 13 -7.84 98.45 82.02
CA ASN A 13 -6.56 98.37 82.71
C ASN A 13 -6.61 97.28 83.79
N GLY A 14 -5.68 96.30 83.74
CA GLY A 14 -5.71 95.13 84.63
C GLY A 14 -6.67 94.01 84.22
N HIS A 15 -7.36 94.13 83.08
CA HIS A 15 -8.28 93.11 82.55
C HIS A 15 -7.80 92.55 81.19
N PRO A 16 -6.79 91.66 81.17
CA PRO A 16 -6.26 91.10 79.93
C PRO A 16 -7.27 90.19 79.22
N LEU A 17 -7.78 90.62 78.06
CA LEU A 17 -8.65 89.81 77.21
C LEU A 17 -7.85 88.67 76.53
N ARG A 18 -8.32 87.44 76.69
CA ARG A 18 -7.83 86.22 76.05
C ARG A 18 -8.99 85.44 75.45
N PHE A 19 -8.68 84.47 74.60
CA PHE A 19 -9.68 83.61 73.96
C PHE A 19 -9.58 82.18 74.47
N TYR A 20 -10.71 81.50 74.41
CA TYR A 20 -10.88 80.13 74.82
C TYR A 20 -11.70 79.40 73.74
N ALA A 21 -11.27 78.21 73.34
CA ALA A 21 -11.96 77.38 72.35
C ALA A 21 -11.66 75.91 72.64
N ASN A 22 -12.65 75.02 72.42
CA ASN A 22 -12.52 73.57 72.67
C ASN A 22 -11.86 73.22 74.01
N SER A 23 -12.34 73.84 75.08
CA SER A 23 -11.88 73.56 76.45
C SER A 23 -10.41 73.89 76.74
N SER A 24 -9.80 74.81 75.97
CA SER A 24 -8.44 75.31 76.23
C SER A 24 -8.27 76.77 75.81
N GLN A 25 -7.27 77.44 76.40
CA GLN A 25 -6.89 78.79 75.98
C GLN A 25 -6.46 78.76 74.51
N TYR A 26 -7.04 79.65 73.71
CA TYR A 26 -6.77 79.79 72.29
C TYR A 26 -5.91 81.02 72.04
N SER A 27 -4.70 80.82 71.54
CA SER A 27 -3.74 81.88 71.21
C SER A 27 -3.38 81.95 69.73
N THR A 28 -3.78 80.96 68.93
CA THR A 28 -3.51 80.92 67.49
C THR A 28 -4.23 82.06 66.78
N ASN A 29 -3.54 82.78 65.88
CA ASN A 29 -4.10 83.92 65.13
C ASN A 29 -4.71 85.03 66.01
N VAL A 30 -4.25 85.13 67.27
CA VAL A 30 -4.61 86.23 68.18
C VAL A 30 -3.51 87.28 68.11
N THR A 31 -3.89 88.54 67.92
CA THR A 31 -2.97 89.68 67.92
C THR A 31 -3.40 90.67 68.97
N VAL A 32 -2.54 90.91 69.96
CA VAL A 32 -2.71 91.95 71.00
C VAL A 32 -1.81 93.13 70.65
N THR A 33 -2.38 94.33 70.61
CA THR A 33 -1.68 95.58 70.29
C THR A 33 -1.92 96.57 71.42
N GLY A 34 -0.84 97.16 71.95
CA GLY A 34 -0.90 98.06 73.09
C GLY A 34 -1.27 97.37 74.41
N THR A 35 -1.46 98.17 75.46
CA THR A 35 -1.85 97.71 76.80
C THR A 35 -3.28 98.14 77.07
N GLY A 36 -4.16 97.21 77.45
CA GLY A 36 -5.56 97.51 77.77
C GLY A 36 -5.68 98.67 78.77
N GLY A 37 -6.62 99.57 78.52
CA GLY A 37 -6.75 100.83 79.25
C GLY A 37 -6.04 102.04 78.61
N ASN A 38 -5.39 101.87 77.46
CA ASN A 38 -4.68 102.94 76.75
C ASN A 38 -5.20 103.12 75.32
N ALA A 39 -5.18 104.37 74.84
CA ALA A 39 -5.61 104.73 73.49
C ALA A 39 -4.95 103.83 72.41
N GLY A 40 -5.77 103.27 71.52
CA GLY A 40 -5.30 102.40 70.44
C GLY A 40 -5.06 100.93 70.83
N ALA A 41 -5.25 100.54 72.09
CA ALA A 41 -5.12 99.15 72.50
C ALA A 41 -6.24 98.26 71.92
N LYS A 42 -5.84 97.16 71.26
CA LYS A 42 -6.75 96.24 70.58
C LYS A 42 -6.34 94.80 70.83
N VAL A 43 -7.33 93.91 70.86
CA VAL A 43 -7.10 92.46 70.78
C VAL A 43 -7.91 91.95 69.60
N SER A 44 -7.28 91.27 68.66
CA SER A 44 -7.96 90.68 67.51
C SER A 44 -7.74 89.18 67.44
N ILE A 45 -8.70 88.45 66.89
CA ILE A 45 -8.61 87.03 66.60
C ILE A 45 -9.10 86.78 65.17
N LYS A 46 -8.29 86.11 64.36
CA LYS A 46 -8.74 85.55 63.09
C LYS A 46 -9.16 84.10 63.32
N ILE A 47 -10.48 83.88 63.38
CA ILE A 47 -11.06 82.56 63.52
C ILE A 47 -10.96 81.84 62.15
N PRO A 48 -10.34 80.64 62.09
CA PRO A 48 -10.23 79.87 60.85
C PRO A 48 -11.60 79.44 60.34
N GLU A 49 -11.71 79.25 59.03
CA GLU A 49 -12.95 78.87 58.35
C GLU A 49 -13.41 77.44 58.71
N THR A 50 -12.48 76.57 59.08
CA THR A 50 -12.77 75.32 59.79
C THR A 50 -13.16 75.67 61.23
N GLN A 51 -14.35 76.25 61.40
CA GLN A 51 -14.83 76.80 62.66
C GLN A 51 -14.73 75.76 63.79
N LEU A 52 -14.05 76.13 64.88
CA LEU A 52 -14.14 75.37 66.13
C LEU A 52 -15.44 75.76 66.85
N ALA A 53 -16.08 74.80 67.51
CA ALA A 53 -17.26 75.09 68.32
C ALA A 53 -16.88 75.92 69.55
N ASN A 54 -17.79 76.79 70.00
CA ASN A 54 -17.76 77.45 71.31
C ASN A 54 -16.56 78.40 71.56
N PHE A 55 -16.20 79.25 70.59
CA PHE A 55 -15.28 80.36 70.85
C PHE A 55 -15.81 81.28 71.94
N GLN A 56 -14.97 81.64 72.89
CA GLN A 56 -15.26 82.55 73.99
C GLN A 56 -14.10 83.54 74.15
N TYR A 57 -14.38 84.73 74.67
CA TYR A 57 -13.36 85.62 75.22
C TYR A 57 -13.54 85.73 76.73
N TYR A 58 -12.44 85.87 77.46
CA TYR A 58 -12.43 85.97 78.92
C TYR A 58 -11.28 86.84 79.41
N CYS A 59 -11.36 87.26 80.67
CA CYS A 59 -10.26 87.92 81.38
C CYS A 59 -9.48 86.90 82.20
N THR A 60 -8.15 86.87 82.12
CA THR A 60 -7.37 85.93 82.94
C THR A 60 -7.33 86.30 84.41
N ASN A 61 -7.63 87.54 84.75
CA ASN A 61 -7.48 88.06 86.11
C ASN A 61 -8.77 87.97 86.94
N HIS A 62 -9.94 87.80 86.30
CA HIS A 62 -11.23 87.86 86.98
C HIS A 62 -12.12 86.68 86.57
N SER A 63 -12.44 85.84 87.54
CA SER A 63 -13.40 84.75 87.35
C SER A 63 -14.78 85.31 87.02
N GLY A 64 -15.41 84.80 85.96
CA GLY A 64 -16.75 85.24 85.50
C GLY A 64 -16.75 86.39 84.47
N MET A 65 -15.60 87.00 84.15
CA MET A 65 -15.52 88.04 83.11
C MET A 65 -15.23 87.43 81.74
N GLY A 66 -16.20 87.49 80.83
CA GLY A 66 -16.09 86.97 79.47
C GLY A 66 -17.44 86.79 78.81
N ASN A 67 -17.45 86.38 77.55
CA ASN A 67 -18.67 85.94 76.86
C ASN A 67 -18.34 85.01 75.68
N THR A 68 -19.37 84.40 75.10
CA THR A 68 -19.29 83.63 73.86
C THR A 68 -19.13 84.54 72.65
N ILE A 69 -18.33 84.10 71.69
CA ILE A 69 -18.23 84.70 70.36
C ILE A 69 -19.10 83.86 69.42
N THR A 70 -20.19 84.45 68.92
CA THR A 70 -20.97 83.84 67.84
C THR A 70 -20.26 84.10 66.52
N VAL A 71 -19.67 83.05 65.95
CA VAL A 71 -19.06 83.12 64.63
C VAL A 71 -20.16 83.04 63.58
N LYS A 72 -20.26 84.05 62.71
CA LYS A 72 -21.22 84.04 61.59
C LYS A 72 -20.78 83.01 60.53
N ASP A 73 -21.73 82.37 59.87
CA ASP A 73 -21.45 81.52 58.70
C ASP A 73 -20.81 82.36 57.58
N ASP A 74 -19.94 81.74 56.78
CA ASP A 74 -19.40 82.34 55.56
C ASP A 74 -20.16 81.80 54.33
N PRO A 75 -21.23 82.49 53.89
CA PRO A 75 -22.01 82.03 52.75
C PRO A 75 -21.17 81.98 51.45
N ILE A 76 -20.11 82.79 51.33
CA ILE A 76 -19.24 82.80 50.13
C ILE A 76 -18.40 81.53 50.09
N LYS A 77 -17.90 81.05 51.24
CA LYS A 77 -17.18 79.77 51.28
C LYS A 77 -18.07 78.58 50.99
N THR A 78 -19.29 78.56 51.55
CA THR A 78 -20.29 77.53 51.20
C THR A 78 -20.55 77.52 49.69
N VAL A 79 -20.68 78.70 49.07
CA VAL A 79 -20.79 78.83 47.61
C VAL A 79 -19.53 78.29 46.91
N SER A 80 -18.33 78.63 47.38
CA SER A 80 -17.07 78.13 46.82
C SER A 80 -16.97 76.60 46.86
N ASP A 81 -17.30 75.97 47.99
CA ASP A 81 -17.30 74.51 48.13
C ASP A 81 -18.35 73.85 47.22
N ASN A 82 -19.51 74.49 47.07
CA ASN A 82 -20.53 74.06 46.12
C ASN A 82 -20.06 74.18 44.66
N VAL A 83 -19.33 75.24 44.29
CA VAL A 83 -18.73 75.40 42.95
C VAL A 83 -17.77 74.25 42.65
N VAL A 84 -16.91 73.86 43.60
CA VAL A 84 -16.01 72.71 43.43
C VAL A 84 -16.79 71.42 43.16
N LYS A 85 -17.88 71.17 43.90
CA LYS A 85 -18.77 70.01 43.67
C LYS A 85 -19.49 70.07 42.32
N ILE A 86 -19.91 71.27 41.89
CA ILE A 86 -20.57 71.49 40.59
C ILE A 86 -19.60 71.20 39.44
N ILE A 87 -18.35 71.67 39.53
CA ILE A 87 -17.31 71.37 38.53
C ILE A 87 -17.08 69.87 38.44
N ALA A 88 -16.91 69.18 39.57
CA ALA A 88 -16.77 67.72 39.58
C ALA A 88 -18.00 67.01 38.97
N THR A 89 -19.20 67.54 39.17
CA THR A 89 -20.43 67.02 38.57
C THR A 89 -20.46 67.26 37.05
N ALA A 90 -20.01 68.42 36.59
CA ALA A 90 -19.91 68.76 35.17
C ALA A 90 -18.90 67.86 34.45
N ASP A 91 -17.75 67.59 35.07
CA ASP A 91 -16.73 66.67 34.54
C ASP A 91 -17.30 65.24 34.42
N ASN A 92 -18.03 64.77 35.43
CA ASN A 92 -18.73 63.49 35.36
C ASN A 92 -19.75 63.46 34.23
N SER A 93 -20.49 64.55 33.99
CA SER A 93 -21.43 64.64 32.87
C SER A 93 -20.71 64.55 31.51
N SER A 94 -19.52 65.12 31.38
CA SER A 94 -18.69 64.98 30.17
C SER A 94 -18.33 63.53 29.89
N ASN A 95 -17.90 62.80 30.93
CA ASN A 95 -17.60 61.37 30.83
C ASN A 95 -18.84 60.53 30.47
N ILE A 96 -20.00 60.83 31.06
CA ILE A 96 -21.27 60.16 30.73
C ILE A 96 -21.65 60.39 29.27
N ASN A 97 -21.55 61.63 28.78
CA ASN A 97 -21.83 61.96 27.39
C ASN A 97 -20.90 61.22 26.42
N ALA A 98 -19.63 60.99 26.80
CA ALA A 98 -18.70 60.20 26.02
C ALA A 98 -19.11 58.72 25.94
N VAL A 99 -19.60 58.12 27.03
CA VAL A 99 -20.14 56.75 27.03
C VAL A 99 -21.40 56.67 26.18
N GLN A 100 -22.31 57.65 26.31
CA GLN A 100 -23.54 57.73 25.52
C GLN A 100 -23.24 57.87 24.02
N ALA A 101 -22.24 58.66 23.63
CA ALA A 101 -21.81 58.75 22.24
C ALA A 101 -21.34 57.39 21.68
N ASN A 102 -20.83 56.50 22.55
CA ASN A 102 -20.40 55.14 22.19
C ASN A 102 -21.52 54.08 22.28
N GLU A 103 -22.73 54.44 22.73
CA GLU A 103 -23.84 53.49 22.95
C GLU A 103 -24.15 52.66 21.69
N SER A 104 -24.17 53.29 20.52
CA SER A 104 -24.39 52.59 19.25
C SER A 104 -23.31 51.55 18.96
N ASN A 105 -22.04 51.85 19.27
CA ASN A 105 -20.93 50.91 19.09
C ASN A 105 -21.03 49.76 20.08
N ILE A 106 -21.33 50.06 21.36
CA ILE A 106 -21.53 49.05 22.40
C ILE A 106 -22.66 48.10 22.01
N ASN A 107 -23.79 48.63 21.55
CA ASN A 107 -24.95 47.83 21.14
C ASN A 107 -24.64 46.98 19.90
N THR A 108 -23.84 47.50 18.96
CA THR A 108 -23.38 46.73 17.79
C THR A 108 -22.52 45.53 18.20
N VAL A 109 -21.57 45.73 19.13
CA VAL A 109 -20.72 44.64 19.65
C VAL A 109 -21.54 43.67 20.51
N ALA A 110 -22.43 44.17 21.36
CA ALA A 110 -23.29 43.34 22.21
C ALA A 110 -24.23 42.46 21.38
N ALA A 111 -24.75 42.97 20.26
CA ALA A 111 -25.54 42.19 19.31
C ALA A 111 -24.74 41.05 18.64
N LYS A 112 -23.40 41.06 18.73
CA LYS A 112 -22.49 40.02 18.22
C LYS A 112 -21.97 39.07 19.29
N ALA A 113 -22.59 39.04 20.48
CA ALA A 113 -22.16 38.18 21.58
C ALA A 113 -22.08 36.70 21.19
N THR A 114 -22.99 36.19 20.35
CA THR A 114 -22.96 34.80 19.89
C THR A 114 -21.76 34.53 18.98
N GLU A 115 -21.48 35.39 18.01
CA GLU A 115 -20.32 35.24 17.12
C GLU A 115 -19.00 35.41 17.88
N ILE A 116 -18.94 36.38 18.81
CA ILE A 116 -17.80 36.57 19.72
C ILE A 116 -17.56 35.32 20.55
N ASN A 117 -18.61 34.72 21.13
CA ASN A 117 -18.46 33.50 21.92
C ASN A 117 -18.06 32.28 21.07
N ARG A 118 -18.48 32.21 19.81
CA ARG A 118 -18.10 31.10 18.91
C ARG A 118 -16.65 31.21 18.42
N LEU A 119 -16.14 32.42 18.18
CA LEU A 119 -14.80 32.65 17.64
C LEU A 119 -13.76 33.01 18.69
N GLY A 120 -14.18 33.47 19.88
CA GLY A 120 -13.32 33.96 20.95
C GLY A 120 -12.87 32.88 21.94
N THR A 121 -13.17 31.61 21.70
CA THR A 121 -12.68 30.50 22.54
C THR A 121 -11.25 30.14 22.15
N ALA A 122 -10.46 29.69 23.12
CA ALA A 122 -9.10 29.20 22.87
C ALA A 122 -9.10 28.05 21.83
N ASP A 123 -10.11 27.17 21.89
CA ASP A 123 -10.25 26.04 20.98
C ASP A 123 -10.51 26.49 19.53
N ALA A 124 -11.42 27.45 19.29
CA ALA A 124 -11.68 27.95 17.94
C ALA A 124 -10.44 28.62 17.32
N VAL A 125 -9.67 29.34 18.13
CA VAL A 125 -8.40 29.95 17.70
C VAL A 125 -7.35 28.87 17.41
N ALA A 126 -7.28 27.82 18.23
CA ALA A 126 -6.36 26.69 18.01
C ALA A 126 -6.71 25.90 16.74
N ASP A 127 -8.00 25.64 16.49
CA ASP A 127 -8.48 25.00 15.26
C ASP A 127 -8.13 25.83 14.02
N MET A 128 -8.35 27.16 14.08
CA MET A 128 -7.95 28.06 13.00
C MET A 128 -6.44 28.08 12.77
N ALA A 129 -5.63 27.99 13.83
CA ALA A 129 -4.17 27.90 13.69
C ALA A 129 -3.74 26.58 13.03
N LEU A 130 -4.42 25.46 13.33
CA LEU A 130 -4.16 24.16 12.71
C LEU A 130 -4.52 24.16 11.22
N LEU A 131 -5.71 24.69 10.88
CA LEU A 131 -6.17 24.82 9.49
C LEU A 131 -5.33 25.82 8.68
N GLY A 132 -4.73 26.82 9.35
CA GLY A 132 -3.88 27.83 8.72
C GLY A 132 -2.40 27.48 8.60
N THR A 133 -1.99 26.26 8.98
CA THR A 133 -0.59 25.85 8.80
C THR A 133 -0.22 25.76 7.32
N THR A 134 1.04 26.08 7.00
CA THR A 134 1.55 26.06 5.62
C THR A 134 1.30 24.72 4.94
N ASP A 135 1.47 23.62 5.67
CA ASP A 135 1.30 22.25 5.15
C ASP A 135 -0.16 21.97 4.80
N VAL A 136 -1.12 22.29 5.68
CA VAL A 136 -2.55 22.09 5.41
C VAL A 136 -3.00 22.93 4.21
N VAL A 137 -2.55 24.19 4.10
CA VAL A 137 -2.87 25.04 2.96
C VAL A 137 -2.24 24.50 1.68
N ALA A 138 -1.01 23.96 1.73
CA ALA A 138 -0.36 23.33 0.59
C ALA A 138 -1.09 22.06 0.14
N ASP A 139 -1.51 21.21 1.06
CA ASP A 139 -2.29 20.00 0.79
C ASP A 139 -3.65 20.35 0.17
N MET A 140 -4.36 21.33 0.73
CA MET A 140 -5.62 21.83 0.16
C MET A 140 -5.43 22.38 -1.26
N ASN A 141 -4.34 23.12 -1.52
CA ASN A 141 -4.04 23.62 -2.86
C ASN A 141 -3.74 22.48 -3.85
N LEU A 142 -3.02 21.44 -3.42
CA LEU A 142 -2.73 20.27 -4.25
C LEU A 142 -4.01 19.50 -4.61
N LEU A 143 -4.86 19.23 -3.60
CA LEU A 143 -6.13 18.54 -3.79
C LEU A 143 -7.15 19.35 -4.60
N ALA A 144 -7.05 20.69 -4.57
CA ALA A 144 -7.91 21.59 -5.34
C ALA A 144 -7.43 21.83 -6.78
N THR A 145 -6.32 21.24 -7.22
CA THR A 145 -5.89 21.35 -8.62
C THR A 145 -6.90 20.69 -9.56
N SER A 146 -7.10 21.28 -10.75
CA SER A 146 -8.06 20.76 -11.74
C SER A 146 -7.73 19.31 -12.12
N ASP A 147 -6.44 18.96 -12.19
CA ASP A 147 -5.98 17.63 -12.55
C ASP A 147 -6.30 16.61 -11.45
N ALA A 148 -5.98 16.90 -10.18
CA ALA A 148 -6.30 16.00 -9.06
C ALA A 148 -7.81 15.76 -8.94
N VAL A 149 -8.64 16.80 -9.11
CA VAL A 149 -10.10 16.67 -9.09
C VAL A 149 -10.61 15.85 -10.29
N ALA A 150 -10.05 16.06 -11.48
CA ALA A 150 -10.39 15.28 -12.67
C ALA A 150 -10.02 13.80 -12.51
N ASP A 151 -8.84 13.51 -11.99
CA ASP A 151 -8.38 12.15 -11.70
C ASP A 151 -9.26 11.47 -10.65
N MET A 152 -9.60 12.16 -9.55
CA MET A 152 -10.52 11.63 -8.54
C MET A 152 -11.91 11.33 -9.13
N ASN A 153 -12.43 12.18 -10.01
CA ASN A 153 -13.70 11.93 -10.68
C ASN A 153 -13.64 10.72 -11.61
N LEU A 154 -12.54 10.54 -12.34
CA LEU A 154 -12.34 9.38 -13.19
C LEU A 154 -12.26 8.09 -12.35
N LEU A 155 -11.45 8.10 -11.29
CA LEU A 155 -11.31 6.98 -10.36
C LEU A 155 -12.59 6.67 -9.58
N ALA A 156 -13.45 7.66 -9.34
CA ALA A 156 -14.73 7.49 -8.68
C ALA A 156 -15.83 6.90 -9.58
N THR A 157 -15.56 6.68 -10.87
CA THR A 157 -16.53 6.06 -11.79
C THR A 157 -16.75 4.61 -11.39
N SER A 158 -18.03 4.21 -11.21
CA SER A 158 -18.40 2.87 -10.72
C SER A 158 -17.75 1.74 -11.52
N ASP A 159 -17.66 1.90 -12.84
CA ASP A 159 -17.06 0.90 -13.73
C ASP A 159 -15.55 0.73 -13.44
N VAL A 160 -14.82 1.85 -13.23
CA VAL A 160 -13.40 1.83 -12.87
C VAL A 160 -13.19 1.13 -11.52
N ILE A 161 -14.04 1.43 -10.53
CA ILE A 161 -13.97 0.78 -9.22
C ILE A 161 -14.25 -0.72 -9.34
N SER A 162 -15.22 -1.11 -10.18
CA SER A 162 -15.53 -2.52 -10.45
C SER A 162 -14.35 -3.22 -11.10
N ASP A 163 -13.78 -2.64 -12.15
CA ASP A 163 -12.62 -3.18 -12.85
C ASP A 163 -11.41 -3.32 -11.91
N MET A 164 -11.14 -2.31 -11.07
CA MET A 164 -10.08 -2.37 -10.07
C MET A 164 -10.29 -3.51 -9.07
N ASN A 165 -11.52 -3.75 -8.62
CA ASN A 165 -11.84 -4.86 -7.72
C ASN A 165 -11.63 -6.22 -8.41
N ASP A 166 -12.06 -6.34 -9.67
CA ASP A 166 -11.89 -7.57 -10.45
C ASP A 166 -10.41 -7.86 -10.71
N LEU A 167 -9.61 -6.86 -11.11
CA LEU A 167 -8.17 -6.99 -11.30
C LEU A 167 -7.41 -7.31 -10.00
N ALA A 168 -7.84 -6.74 -8.87
CA ALA A 168 -7.17 -6.90 -7.58
C ALA A 168 -7.42 -8.27 -6.90
N THR A 169 -8.26 -9.14 -7.48
CA THR A 169 -8.48 -10.47 -6.90
C THR A 169 -7.19 -11.29 -6.87
N SER A 170 -6.95 -12.00 -5.76
CA SER A 170 -5.75 -12.83 -5.61
C SER A 170 -5.62 -13.88 -6.71
N ALA A 171 -6.75 -14.41 -7.22
CA ALA A 171 -6.76 -15.35 -8.33
C ALA A 171 -6.18 -14.73 -9.62
N ASN A 172 -6.59 -13.52 -9.98
CA ASN A 172 -6.09 -12.83 -11.17
C ASN A 172 -4.61 -12.46 -11.02
N ILE A 173 -4.19 -11.96 -9.87
CA ILE A 173 -2.78 -11.65 -9.58
C ILE A 173 -1.90 -12.90 -9.67
N THR A 174 -2.34 -14.03 -9.09
CA THR A 174 -1.62 -15.31 -9.19
C THR A 174 -1.55 -15.80 -10.64
N ALA A 175 -2.65 -15.71 -11.40
CA ALA A 175 -2.65 -16.10 -12.82
C ALA A 175 -1.67 -15.26 -13.64
N MET A 176 -1.66 -13.93 -13.47
CA MET A 176 -0.70 -13.04 -14.13
C MET A 176 0.74 -13.37 -13.74
N SER A 177 1.01 -13.65 -12.46
CA SER A 177 2.33 -14.06 -11.99
C SER A 177 2.79 -15.37 -12.64
N ASN A 178 1.91 -16.37 -12.72
CA ASN A 178 2.21 -17.64 -13.37
C ASN A 178 2.53 -17.46 -14.86
N CYS A 179 1.76 -16.64 -15.58
CA CYS A 179 2.04 -16.31 -16.98
C CYS A 179 3.37 -15.57 -17.13
N SER A 180 3.63 -14.57 -16.28
CA SER A 180 4.86 -13.79 -16.30
C SER A 180 6.09 -14.67 -16.06
N THR A 181 6.04 -15.62 -15.12
CA THR A 181 7.14 -16.55 -14.84
C THR A 181 7.40 -17.52 -16.00
N ASN A 182 6.38 -17.86 -16.79
CA ASN A 182 6.47 -18.83 -17.88
C ASN A 182 6.56 -18.19 -19.28
N ILE A 183 6.78 -16.88 -19.38
CA ILE A 183 6.66 -16.15 -20.66
C ILE A 183 7.60 -16.69 -21.75
N SER A 184 8.79 -17.16 -21.38
CA SER A 184 9.74 -17.78 -22.31
C SER A 184 9.15 -19.05 -22.95
N ASN A 185 8.58 -19.93 -22.13
CA ASN A 185 7.95 -21.16 -22.59
C ASN A 185 6.71 -20.88 -23.45
N ILE A 186 5.89 -19.90 -23.05
CA ILE A 186 4.72 -19.46 -23.82
C ILE A 186 5.16 -18.96 -25.20
N ASN A 187 6.22 -18.15 -25.27
CA ASN A 187 6.77 -17.67 -26.54
C ASN A 187 7.31 -18.82 -27.41
N THR A 188 7.97 -19.81 -26.81
CA THR A 188 8.41 -21.01 -27.52
C THR A 188 7.24 -21.78 -28.12
N VAL A 189 6.17 -22.02 -27.36
CA VAL A 189 4.98 -22.71 -27.89
C VAL A 189 4.26 -21.86 -28.93
N SER A 190 4.15 -20.55 -28.72
CA SER A 190 3.54 -19.61 -29.66
C SER A 190 4.22 -19.66 -31.04
N ALA A 191 5.55 -19.66 -31.07
CA ALA A 191 6.33 -19.79 -32.31
C ALA A 191 6.10 -21.14 -33.03
N ASN A 192 5.81 -22.20 -32.28
CA ASN A 192 5.65 -23.56 -32.80
C ASN A 192 4.17 -24.00 -32.89
N ILE A 193 3.20 -23.09 -32.73
CA ILE A 193 1.79 -23.48 -32.54
C ILE A 193 1.22 -24.25 -33.74
N THR A 194 1.66 -23.91 -34.95
CA THR A 194 1.29 -24.63 -36.19
C THR A 194 1.78 -26.08 -36.14
N ASP A 195 3.02 -26.30 -35.71
CA ASP A 195 3.61 -27.64 -35.62
C ASP A 195 2.96 -28.46 -34.51
N VAL A 196 2.65 -27.83 -33.36
CA VAL A 196 1.93 -28.47 -32.25
C VAL A 196 0.54 -28.92 -32.69
N ASN A 197 -0.22 -28.06 -33.38
CA ASN A 197 -1.53 -28.42 -33.92
C ASN A 197 -1.41 -29.54 -34.97
N THR A 198 -0.44 -29.43 -35.86
CA THR A 198 -0.16 -30.46 -36.87
C THR A 198 0.24 -31.80 -36.25
N PHE A 199 0.98 -31.79 -35.14
CA PHE A 199 1.32 -33.01 -34.40
C PHE A 199 0.10 -33.60 -33.70
N LYS A 200 -0.74 -32.76 -33.06
CA LYS A 200 -2.01 -33.20 -32.47
C LYS A 200 -2.90 -33.89 -33.50
N ASP A 201 -3.00 -33.34 -34.71
CA ASP A 201 -3.86 -33.90 -35.74
C ASP A 201 -3.27 -35.22 -36.29
N ARG A 202 -1.95 -35.25 -36.54
CA ARG A 202 -1.28 -36.44 -37.10
C ARG A 202 -1.00 -37.56 -36.12
N TYR A 203 -0.77 -37.31 -34.83
CA TYR A 203 -0.36 -38.34 -33.86
C TYR A 203 -1.37 -38.50 -32.73
N GLN A 204 -1.91 -39.70 -32.61
CA GLN A 204 -2.89 -40.06 -31.59
C GLN A 204 -2.40 -41.19 -30.68
N ILE A 205 -2.93 -41.24 -29.45
CA ILE A 205 -2.73 -42.34 -28.51
C ILE A 205 -4.11 -42.79 -28.02
N ALA A 206 -4.41 -44.08 -28.15
CA ALA A 206 -5.69 -44.70 -27.78
C ALA A 206 -5.52 -46.23 -27.67
N THR A 207 -6.54 -46.91 -27.14
CA THR A 207 -6.52 -48.38 -26.93
C THR A 207 -7.03 -49.18 -28.14
N SER A 208 -7.61 -48.51 -29.14
CA SER A 208 -8.12 -49.13 -30.37
C SER A 208 -7.95 -48.19 -31.56
N ASN A 209 -7.97 -48.74 -32.77
CA ASN A 209 -7.78 -47.99 -34.01
C ASN A 209 -8.78 -46.82 -34.13
N PRO A 210 -8.30 -45.56 -34.16
CA PRO A 210 -9.17 -44.41 -34.36
C PRO A 210 -9.86 -44.46 -35.73
N SER A 211 -11.06 -43.89 -35.82
CA SER A 211 -11.79 -43.68 -37.10
C SER A 211 -11.57 -42.30 -37.72
N THR A 212 -10.94 -41.39 -36.96
CA THR A 212 -10.62 -40.00 -37.33
C THR A 212 -9.18 -39.68 -36.95
N ASP A 213 -8.62 -38.62 -37.52
CA ASP A 213 -7.35 -38.04 -37.05
C ASP A 213 -7.53 -37.39 -35.65
N GLY A 214 -6.46 -36.85 -35.07
CA GLY A 214 -6.53 -36.21 -33.74
C GLY A 214 -7.24 -34.84 -33.74
N GLY A 215 -7.54 -34.29 -34.92
CA GLY A 215 -8.38 -33.13 -35.14
C GLY A 215 -9.87 -33.46 -35.26
N GLY A 216 -10.22 -34.73 -35.40
CA GLY A 216 -11.58 -35.20 -35.67
C GLY A 216 -11.94 -35.23 -37.16
N ASN A 217 -10.97 -35.05 -38.06
CA ASN A 217 -11.15 -35.17 -39.50
C ASN A 217 -11.10 -36.63 -39.94
N ALA A 218 -11.42 -36.89 -41.21
CA ALA A 218 -11.20 -38.21 -41.80
C ALA A 218 -9.69 -38.53 -41.83
N LEU A 219 -9.34 -39.80 -41.60
CA LEU A 219 -7.96 -40.28 -41.62
C LEU A 219 -7.29 -40.01 -42.97
N ALA A 220 -6.12 -39.40 -42.93
CA ALA A 220 -5.28 -39.11 -44.08
C ALA A 220 -4.05 -40.04 -44.10
N PRO A 221 -3.56 -40.45 -45.29
CA PRO A 221 -2.33 -41.22 -45.38
C PRO A 221 -1.19 -40.55 -44.62
N GLY A 222 -0.53 -41.30 -43.74
CA GLY A 222 0.55 -40.80 -42.89
C GLY A 222 0.13 -40.42 -41.48
N ASP A 223 -1.16 -40.46 -41.14
CA ASP A 223 -1.60 -40.35 -39.75
C ASP A 223 -0.98 -41.48 -38.92
N LEU A 224 -0.57 -41.13 -37.71
CA LEU A 224 0.14 -41.97 -36.77
C LEU A 224 -0.73 -42.22 -35.54
N PHE A 225 -0.65 -43.43 -35.03
CA PHE A 225 -1.44 -43.84 -33.87
C PHE A 225 -0.64 -44.83 -33.04
N PHE A 226 -0.39 -44.51 -31.77
CA PHE A 226 0.11 -45.50 -30.82
C PHE A 226 -1.06 -46.23 -30.15
N ASN A 227 -1.20 -47.51 -30.48
CA ASN A 227 -2.14 -48.40 -29.82
C ASN A 227 -1.57 -48.85 -28.47
N SER A 228 -2.06 -48.26 -27.39
CA SER A 228 -1.57 -48.53 -26.04
C SER A 228 -1.96 -49.91 -25.50
N SER A 229 -2.97 -50.57 -26.07
CA SER A 229 -3.33 -51.94 -25.70
C SER A 229 -2.51 -52.98 -26.47
N ALA A 230 -2.13 -52.67 -27.71
CA ALA A 230 -1.29 -53.52 -28.54
C ALA A 230 0.22 -53.21 -28.41
N ASN A 231 0.61 -52.14 -27.72
CA ASN A 231 1.98 -51.62 -27.63
C ASN A 231 2.64 -51.42 -29.01
N GLU A 232 1.92 -50.79 -29.93
CA GLU A 232 2.30 -50.72 -31.34
C GLU A 232 2.00 -49.35 -31.95
N LEU A 233 3.02 -48.76 -32.58
CA LEU A 233 2.86 -47.62 -33.47
C LEU A 233 2.31 -48.09 -34.81
N ARG A 234 1.15 -47.55 -35.19
CA ARG A 234 0.47 -47.77 -36.45
C ARG A 234 0.52 -46.52 -37.33
N ILE A 235 0.49 -46.74 -38.63
CA ILE A 235 0.36 -45.70 -39.65
C ILE A 235 -0.87 -45.96 -40.51
N TRP A 236 -1.66 -44.93 -40.79
CA TRP A 236 -2.75 -45.03 -41.75
C TRP A 236 -2.18 -44.98 -43.16
N ASN A 237 -2.40 -46.03 -43.95
CA ASN A 237 -1.88 -46.09 -45.32
C ASN A 237 -2.88 -45.57 -46.38
N GLY A 238 -4.01 -45.02 -45.95
CA GLY A 238 -5.12 -44.57 -46.82
C GLY A 238 -6.32 -45.51 -46.84
N THR A 239 -6.17 -46.77 -46.40
CA THR A 239 -7.26 -47.76 -46.42
C THR A 239 -7.43 -48.50 -45.10
N GLN A 240 -6.33 -48.73 -44.37
CA GLN A 240 -6.32 -49.41 -43.08
C GLN A 240 -5.15 -48.92 -42.23
N TRP A 241 -5.26 -49.14 -40.92
CA TRP A 241 -4.14 -48.99 -40.00
C TRP A 241 -3.16 -50.13 -40.20
N GLN A 242 -1.96 -49.80 -40.65
CA GLN A 242 -0.86 -50.73 -40.79
C GLN A 242 0.01 -50.71 -39.54
N GLY A 243 0.33 -51.89 -39.03
CA GLY A 243 1.34 -52.07 -37.99
C GLY A 243 2.72 -51.64 -38.47
N GLY A 244 3.39 -50.77 -37.71
CA GLY A 244 4.72 -50.27 -38.05
C GLY A 244 5.78 -50.77 -37.08
N VAL A 245 5.76 -50.25 -35.85
CA VAL A 245 6.74 -50.59 -34.81
C VAL A 245 6.02 -51.17 -33.62
N THR A 246 6.18 -52.47 -33.39
CA THR A 246 5.76 -53.13 -32.15
C THR A 246 6.91 -53.10 -31.14
N ALA A 247 6.64 -52.73 -29.89
CA ALA A 247 7.67 -52.78 -28.83
C ALA A 247 8.16 -54.22 -28.52
N THR A 248 7.44 -55.24 -29.02
CA THR A 248 7.66 -56.67 -28.72
C THR A 248 7.68 -57.58 -29.95
N GLY A 249 7.73 -57.04 -31.18
CA GLY A 249 7.60 -57.84 -32.41
C GLY A 249 8.62 -57.47 -33.49
N ASP A 250 8.76 -58.36 -34.47
CA ASP A 250 9.71 -58.26 -35.58
C ASP A 250 9.41 -57.04 -36.47
N LEU A 251 10.46 -56.31 -36.86
CA LEU A 251 10.35 -55.12 -37.72
C LEU A 251 10.12 -55.45 -39.21
N SER A 252 10.05 -56.73 -39.57
CA SER A 252 9.83 -57.19 -40.94
C SER A 252 8.33 -57.36 -41.22
N GLN A 253 7.87 -56.97 -42.41
CA GLN A 253 6.47 -57.11 -42.77
C GLN A 253 6.10 -58.58 -42.96
N VAL A 254 4.89 -58.97 -42.54
CA VAL A 254 4.36 -60.33 -42.72
C VAL A 254 4.24 -60.70 -44.20
N SER A 255 4.04 -59.71 -45.08
CA SER A 255 4.01 -59.89 -46.54
C SER A 255 5.40 -60.13 -47.17
N GLY A 256 6.45 -60.16 -46.36
CA GLY A 256 7.85 -60.25 -46.79
C GLY A 256 8.55 -58.89 -46.83
N SER A 257 9.87 -58.93 -46.69
CA SER A 257 10.75 -57.77 -46.76
C SER A 257 11.80 -57.95 -47.87
N THR A 258 12.11 -56.88 -48.59
CA THR A 258 13.27 -56.81 -49.48
C THR A 258 14.35 -55.97 -48.82
N PHE A 259 15.47 -56.61 -48.47
CA PHE A 259 16.65 -55.91 -47.98
C PHE A 259 17.55 -55.57 -49.17
N THR A 260 17.75 -54.28 -49.42
CA THR A 260 18.55 -53.78 -50.57
C THR A 260 20.03 -53.62 -50.26
N GLY A 261 20.45 -53.94 -49.05
CA GLY A 261 21.85 -53.97 -48.61
C GLY A 261 22.16 -55.27 -47.87
N ASP A 262 23.40 -55.39 -47.38
CA ASP A 262 23.86 -56.58 -46.68
C ASP A 262 23.10 -56.80 -45.36
N ASN A 263 22.70 -58.05 -45.12
CA ASN A 263 22.17 -58.47 -43.82
C ASN A 263 23.32 -59.06 -43.00
N LYS A 264 23.80 -58.32 -42.02
CA LYS A 264 24.88 -58.76 -41.13
C LYS A 264 24.31 -59.41 -39.87
N TYR A 265 24.68 -60.67 -39.64
CA TYR A 265 24.46 -61.37 -38.38
C TYR A 265 25.80 -61.48 -37.66
N ASN A 266 25.84 -61.14 -36.37
CA ASN A 266 27.04 -61.32 -35.56
C ASN A 266 27.33 -62.83 -35.35
N ASP A 267 28.53 -63.15 -34.90
CA ASP A 267 28.88 -64.52 -34.53
C ASP A 267 27.85 -65.12 -33.57
N ASN A 268 27.51 -66.38 -33.81
CA ASN A 268 26.49 -67.18 -33.14
C ASN A 268 25.02 -66.73 -33.37
N ILE A 269 24.80 -65.62 -34.08
CA ILE A 269 23.46 -65.18 -34.52
C ILE A 269 23.12 -65.87 -35.84
N LYS A 270 21.88 -66.37 -35.92
CA LYS A 270 21.44 -67.25 -36.99
C LYS A 270 20.32 -66.61 -37.79
N LEU A 271 20.45 -66.65 -39.11
CA LEU A 271 19.27 -66.59 -39.97
C LEU A 271 18.52 -67.92 -39.77
N LYS A 272 17.35 -67.83 -39.14
CA LYS A 272 16.46 -68.98 -38.90
C LYS A 272 15.35 -68.97 -39.94
N LEU A 273 15.15 -70.09 -40.61
CA LEU A 273 14.11 -70.27 -41.60
C LEU A 273 13.27 -71.49 -41.20
N GLY A 274 11.95 -71.32 -41.19
CA GLY A 274 11.00 -72.32 -40.68
C GLY A 274 10.15 -71.77 -39.53
N THR A 275 9.14 -72.54 -39.11
CA THR A 275 8.32 -72.19 -37.92
C THR A 275 9.10 -72.42 -36.63
N ASP A 276 10.18 -73.19 -36.70
CA ASP A 276 11.14 -73.42 -35.62
C ASP A 276 12.57 -73.10 -36.09
N SER A 277 13.57 -73.66 -35.41
CA SER A 277 14.97 -73.58 -35.85
C SER A 277 15.26 -74.69 -36.87
N ASP A 278 14.49 -74.76 -37.95
CA ASP A 278 14.61 -75.83 -38.97
C ASP A 278 15.91 -75.67 -39.76
N LEU A 279 16.01 -74.60 -40.54
CA LEU A 279 17.24 -74.24 -41.25
C LEU A 279 17.93 -73.06 -40.58
N LEU A 280 19.21 -73.24 -40.30
CA LEU A 280 20.09 -72.26 -39.69
C LEU A 280 21.22 -71.88 -40.65
N ILE A 281 21.41 -70.59 -40.89
CA ILE A 281 22.59 -70.07 -41.60
C ILE A 281 23.29 -69.09 -40.67
N PHE A 282 24.54 -69.38 -40.29
CA PHE A 282 25.26 -68.61 -39.28
C PHE A 282 26.77 -68.78 -39.35
N HIS A 283 27.47 -67.93 -38.62
CA HIS A 283 28.90 -68.06 -38.33
C HIS A 283 29.08 -68.35 -36.84
N ASP A 284 29.88 -69.34 -36.44
CA ASP A 284 29.98 -69.81 -35.04
C ASP A 284 31.26 -69.38 -34.31
N THR A 285 31.88 -68.28 -34.77
CA THR A 285 33.22 -67.75 -34.43
C THR A 285 34.30 -68.26 -35.37
N ASN A 286 34.19 -69.49 -35.87
CA ASN A 286 35.23 -70.13 -36.66
C ASN A 286 34.76 -70.51 -38.05
N ASP A 287 33.54 -71.04 -38.17
CA ASP A 287 33.05 -71.64 -39.40
C ASP A 287 31.74 -70.98 -39.86
N SER A 288 31.57 -70.94 -41.18
CA SER A 288 30.29 -70.61 -41.81
C SER A 288 29.47 -71.88 -41.99
N ILE A 289 28.27 -71.90 -41.42
CA ILE A 289 27.47 -73.11 -41.28
C ILE A 289 26.10 -72.90 -41.92
N ILE A 290 25.72 -73.86 -42.77
CA ILE A 290 24.33 -74.10 -43.19
C ILE A 290 23.92 -75.41 -42.54
N ASN A 291 23.01 -75.36 -41.57
CA ASN A 291 22.62 -76.51 -40.77
C ASN A 291 21.12 -76.76 -40.87
N GLU A 292 20.76 -77.98 -41.28
CA GLU A 292 19.42 -78.53 -41.11
C GLU A 292 19.33 -79.13 -39.71
N SER A 293 18.76 -78.38 -38.77
CA SER A 293 18.54 -78.83 -37.38
C SER A 293 17.11 -79.27 -37.10
N GLY A 294 16.22 -79.16 -38.08
CA GLY A 294 14.84 -79.63 -38.02
C GLY A 294 14.68 -81.07 -38.49
N THR A 295 13.49 -81.38 -39.01
CA THR A 295 13.19 -82.67 -39.62
C THR A 295 13.41 -82.63 -41.12
N GLY A 296 14.13 -83.61 -41.66
CA GLY A 296 14.34 -83.76 -43.10
C GLY A 296 15.81 -83.79 -43.46
N ASN A 297 16.10 -83.40 -44.70
CA ASN A 297 17.45 -83.37 -45.27
C ASN A 297 17.72 -81.97 -45.83
N LEU A 298 18.96 -81.50 -45.72
CA LEU A 298 19.37 -80.26 -46.39
C LEU A 298 19.50 -80.52 -47.89
N LYS A 299 18.65 -79.85 -48.68
CA LYS A 299 18.58 -80.03 -50.14
C LYS A 299 19.00 -78.76 -50.87
N ILE A 300 20.01 -78.88 -51.73
CA ILE A 300 20.34 -77.85 -52.73
C ILE A 300 19.69 -78.25 -54.05
N GLN A 301 18.76 -77.44 -54.54
CA GLN A 301 17.95 -77.76 -55.70
C GLN A 301 18.21 -76.80 -56.87
N ASN A 302 18.05 -77.32 -58.08
CA ASN A 302 17.92 -76.50 -59.28
C ASN A 302 16.57 -76.81 -59.94
N ALA A 303 15.76 -75.77 -60.18
CA ALA A 303 14.42 -75.88 -60.76
C ALA A 303 13.54 -76.97 -60.09
N GLY A 304 13.60 -77.06 -58.75
CA GLY A 304 12.84 -78.04 -57.96
C GLY A 304 13.43 -79.46 -57.88
N THR A 305 14.56 -79.73 -58.53
CA THR A 305 15.25 -81.03 -58.46
C THR A 305 16.44 -80.98 -57.52
N THR A 306 16.51 -81.89 -56.54
CA THR A 306 17.64 -82.04 -55.62
C THR A 306 18.92 -82.47 -56.34
N LYS A 307 20.01 -81.73 -56.13
CA LYS A 307 21.34 -82.00 -56.69
C LYS A 307 22.34 -82.39 -55.61
N VAL A 308 22.23 -81.78 -54.43
CA VAL A 308 22.95 -82.19 -53.22
C VAL A 308 21.93 -82.43 -52.13
N GLU A 309 22.00 -83.58 -51.47
CA GLU A 309 21.17 -83.92 -50.32
C GLU A 309 22.06 -84.35 -49.16
N VAL A 310 22.11 -83.55 -48.10
CA VAL A 310 22.79 -83.93 -46.85
C VAL A 310 21.77 -84.55 -45.92
N THR A 311 22.06 -85.79 -45.53
CA THR A 311 21.26 -86.62 -44.63
C THR A 311 22.04 -86.90 -43.35
N ALA A 312 21.39 -87.49 -42.34
CA ALA A 312 22.06 -87.91 -41.11
C ALA A 312 23.21 -88.92 -41.32
N THR A 313 23.21 -89.63 -42.45
CA THR A 313 24.20 -90.68 -42.76
C THR A 313 25.24 -90.26 -43.80
N GLY A 314 25.17 -89.03 -44.33
CA GLY A 314 26.09 -88.52 -45.34
C GLY A 314 25.42 -87.69 -46.42
N ALA A 315 26.18 -87.31 -47.45
CA ALA A 315 25.71 -86.48 -48.56
C ALA A 315 25.61 -87.28 -49.87
N THR A 316 24.49 -87.13 -50.58
CA THR A 316 24.30 -87.67 -51.92
C THR A 316 24.37 -86.55 -52.95
N ILE A 317 25.12 -86.77 -54.02
CA ILE A 317 25.18 -85.87 -55.17
C ILE A 317 24.56 -86.58 -56.37
N THR A 318 23.54 -85.96 -56.97
CA THR A 318 22.81 -86.54 -58.11
C THR A 318 23.30 -85.91 -59.42
N GLY A 319 23.85 -86.74 -60.29
CA GLY A 319 24.41 -86.35 -61.59
C GLY A 319 25.92 -86.55 -61.65
N LEU A 320 26.57 -85.91 -62.63
CA LEU A 320 28.02 -85.96 -62.79
C LEU A 320 28.69 -85.09 -61.71
N MET A 321 29.53 -85.70 -60.88
CA MET A 321 30.47 -84.98 -60.02
C MET A 321 31.82 -84.92 -60.72
N THR A 322 32.38 -83.72 -60.88
CA THR A 322 33.75 -83.53 -61.34
C THR A 322 34.58 -83.02 -60.16
N ALA A 323 35.46 -83.86 -59.63
CA ALA A 323 36.37 -83.52 -58.55
C ALA A 323 37.81 -83.46 -59.09
N THR A 324 38.57 -82.46 -58.67
CA THR A 324 40.01 -82.34 -59.01
C THR A 324 40.86 -83.33 -58.22
N THR A 325 40.50 -83.56 -56.97
CA THR A 325 41.11 -84.57 -56.09
C THR A 325 40.01 -85.21 -55.27
N ILE A 326 40.04 -86.53 -55.17
CA ILE A 326 39.30 -87.29 -54.16
C ILE A 326 40.38 -87.96 -53.32
N ASP A 327 40.60 -87.45 -52.11
CA ASP A 327 41.64 -87.95 -51.20
C ASP A 327 40.99 -88.74 -50.06
N GLY A 328 41.50 -89.93 -49.83
CA GLY A 328 41.25 -90.72 -48.63
C GLY A 328 42.57 -90.82 -47.89
N SER A 329 42.88 -89.82 -47.06
CA SER A 329 44.16 -89.78 -46.35
C SER A 329 44.30 -90.97 -45.40
N ALA A 330 45.53 -91.37 -45.10
CA ALA A 330 45.84 -92.64 -44.42
C ALA A 330 45.14 -92.76 -43.05
N GLY A 331 44.03 -93.49 -43.03
CA GLY A 331 43.16 -93.65 -41.85
C GLY A 331 41.66 -93.60 -42.18
N ASP A 332 41.28 -93.01 -43.33
CA ASP A 332 39.88 -92.83 -43.72
C ASP A 332 39.42 -93.81 -44.82
N ASN A 333 38.19 -94.31 -44.68
CA ASN A 333 37.58 -95.29 -45.59
C ASN A 333 37.06 -94.64 -46.90
N LEU A 334 37.96 -94.33 -47.85
CA LEU A 334 37.52 -94.01 -49.22
C LEU A 334 37.06 -95.30 -49.92
N GLN A 335 35.75 -95.53 -49.93
CA GLN A 335 35.12 -96.62 -50.68
C GLN A 335 34.42 -96.05 -51.92
N LEU A 336 35.06 -96.22 -53.09
CA LEU A 336 34.46 -95.89 -54.38
C LEU A 336 33.73 -97.13 -54.90
N ASP A 337 32.40 -97.09 -54.90
CA ASP A 337 31.57 -98.07 -55.58
C ASP A 337 31.13 -97.48 -56.93
N PHE A 338 31.64 -98.04 -58.03
CA PHE A 338 31.27 -97.64 -59.39
C PHE A 338 29.96 -98.32 -59.84
N GLY A 339 29.32 -99.13 -58.99
CA GLY A 339 28.18 -99.97 -59.33
C GLY A 339 28.57 -101.11 -60.29
N THR A 340 27.56 -101.83 -60.78
CA THR A 340 27.72 -102.72 -61.93
C THR A 340 27.80 -101.87 -63.20
N LEU A 341 28.94 -101.94 -63.90
CA LEU A 341 29.11 -101.41 -65.26
C LEU A 341 28.06 -101.98 -66.24
#